data_AF-A0A7C4ECI5-F1
#
_entry.id   AF-A0A7C4ECI5-F1
#
_cell.length_a   1.000
_cell.length_b   1.000
_cell.length_c   1.000
_cell.angle_alpha   90.00
_cell.angle_beta   90.00
_cell.angle_gamma   90.00
#
_symmetry.space_group_name_H-M   'P 1'
#
loop_
_entity.id
_entity.type
_entity.pdbx_description
1 polymer ?
#
loop_
_entity_poly.entity_id
_entity_poly.type
_entity_poly.pdbx_seq_one_letter_code
_entity_poly.pdbx_strand_id
1 'polypeptide(L)'
;MNARRGFAVLEAVAAIVVVAALATALAVMANRQSRASQRLWEQREAVRMAEEAAMSLHWSRPVQAEGVAVVKMQAAAPTGMRWVRITANHAGQGASLVALVPEGGRP
;
A
#
# COMPACT_ATOMS: atom_id res chain seq x y z
N MET A 1 -54.25 11.61 -27.03
CA MET A 1 -53.39 11.09 -25.93
C MET A 1 -53.10 12.24 -24.98
N ASN A 2 -53.53 12.10 -23.72
CA ASN A 2 -53.67 13.21 -22.77
C ASN A 2 -52.29 13.67 -22.26
N ALA A 3 -51.96 14.95 -22.46
CA ALA A 3 -50.69 15.58 -22.08
C ALA A 3 -50.25 15.27 -20.64
N ARG A 4 -51.19 15.07 -19.71
CA ARG A 4 -50.94 14.69 -18.31
C ARG A 4 -50.23 13.33 -18.15
N ARG A 5 -50.50 12.35 -19.02
CA ARG A 5 -49.81 11.05 -18.97
C ARG A 5 -48.37 11.14 -19.49
N GLY A 6 -48.11 12.02 -20.46
CA GLY A 6 -46.75 12.27 -20.96
C GLY A 6 -45.84 12.89 -19.90
N PHE A 7 -46.35 13.86 -19.15
CA PHE A 7 -45.59 14.49 -18.05
C PHE A 7 -45.22 13.50 -16.94
N ALA A 8 -46.16 12.66 -16.50
CA ALA A 8 -45.90 11.68 -15.45
C ALA A 8 -44.83 10.63 -15.85
N VAL A 9 -44.83 10.18 -17.10
CA VAL A 9 -43.80 9.26 -17.61
C VAL A 9 -42.43 9.93 -17.65
N LEU A 10 -42.37 11.19 -18.10
CA LEU A 10 -41.12 11.93 -18.21
C LEU A 10 -40.50 12.20 -16.84
N GLU A 11 -41.32 12.50 -15.84
CA GLU A 11 -40.90 12.65 -14.44
C GLU A 11 -40.38 11.32 -13.86
N ALA A 12 -41.10 10.21 -14.10
CA ALA A 12 -40.65 8.89 -13.66
C ALA A 12 -39.30 8.49 -14.28
N VAL A 13 -39.13 8.76 -15.58
CA VAL A 13 -37.85 8.53 -16.28
C VAL A 13 -36.74 9.41 -15.70
N ALA A 14 -37.02 10.69 -15.43
CA ALA A 14 -36.05 11.60 -14.83
C ALA A 14 -35.62 11.11 -13.43
N ALA A 15 -36.56 10.66 -12.60
CA ALA A 15 -36.27 10.10 -11.28
C ALA A 15 -35.38 8.85 -11.39
N ILE A 16 -35.68 7.93 -12.32
CA ILE A 16 -34.86 6.73 -12.54
C ILE A 16 -33.44 7.11 -12.98
N VAL A 17 -33.30 8.10 -13.87
CA VAL A 17 -31.98 8.57 -14.32
C VAL A 17 -31.17 9.12 -13.15
N VAL A 18 -31.77 9.91 -12.27
CA VAL A 18 -31.09 10.45 -11.08
C VAL A 18 -30.64 9.32 -10.15
N VAL A 19 -31.52 8.35 -9.87
CA VAL A 19 -31.18 7.19 -9.03
C VAL A 19 -30.04 6.37 -9.63
N ALA A 20 -30.07 6.12 -10.95
CA ALA A 20 -29.03 5.39 -11.65
C ALA A 20 -27.68 6.15 -11.60
N ALA A 21 -27.69 7.46 -11.77
CA ALA A 21 -26.49 8.30 -11.65
C ALA A 21 -25.89 8.23 -10.23
N LEU A 22 -26.73 8.32 -9.19
CA LEU A 22 -26.29 8.21 -7.81
C LEU A 22 -25.72 6.82 -7.49
N ALA A 23 -26.39 5.75 -7.93
CA ALA A 23 -25.90 4.39 -7.75
C ALA A 23 -24.54 4.18 -8.41
N THR A 24 -24.36 4.71 -9.63
CA THR A 24 -23.09 4.65 -10.35
C THR A 24 -21.98 5.42 -9.62
N ALA A 25 -22.28 6.63 -9.13
CA ALA A 25 -21.33 7.44 -8.37
C ALA A 25 -20.86 6.72 -7.09
N LEU A 26 -21.80 6.11 -6.35
CA LEU A 26 -21.49 5.33 -5.15
C LEU A 26 -20.63 4.11 -5.48
N ALA A 27 -20.96 3.37 -6.54
CA ALA A 27 -20.17 2.21 -6.96
C ALA A 27 -18.72 2.59 -7.31
N VAL A 28 -18.54 3.70 -8.03
CA VAL A 28 -17.20 4.22 -8.37
C VAL A 28 -16.43 4.62 -7.12
N MET A 29 -17.08 5.31 -6.17
CA MET A 29 -16.46 5.74 -4.93
C MET A 29 -16.06 4.55 -4.06
N ALA A 30 -16.93 3.54 -3.92
CA ALA A 30 -16.64 2.32 -3.16
C ALA A 30 -15.45 1.55 -3.75
N ASN A 31 -15.41 1.42 -5.07
CA ASN A 31 -14.29 0.77 -5.77
C ASN A 31 -12.96 1.54 -5.57
N ARG A 32 -13.00 2.88 -5.59
CA ARG A 32 -11.81 3.69 -5.30
C ARG A 32 -11.33 3.51 -3.87
N GLN A 33 -12.26 3.51 -2.91
CA GLN A 33 -11.93 3.30 -1.50
C GLN A 33 -11.33 1.92 -1.24
N SER A 34 -11.91 0.86 -1.82
CA SER A 34 -11.38 -0.50 -1.72
C SER A 34 -9.96 -0.63 -2.28
N ARG A 35 -9.70 -0.04 -3.45
CA ARG A 35 -8.35 -0.01 -4.03
C ARG A 35 -7.36 0.78 -3.17
N ALA A 36 -7.80 1.89 -2.59
CA ALA A 36 -6.96 2.69 -1.69
C ALA A 36 -6.62 1.93 -0.41
N SER A 37 -7.59 1.27 0.22
CA SER A 37 -7.35 0.45 1.41
C SER A 37 -6.41 -0.71 1.12
N GLN A 38 -6.55 -1.35 -0.05
CA GLN A 38 -5.68 -2.44 -0.47
C GLN A 38 -4.23 -1.96 -0.65
N ARG A 39 -4.02 -0.83 -1.34
CA ARG A 39 -2.69 -0.23 -1.49
C ARG A 39 -2.05 0.15 -0.15
N LEU A 40 -2.83 0.67 0.79
CA LEU A 40 -2.33 0.99 2.12
C LEU A 40 -1.92 -0.26 2.90
N TRP A 41 -2.68 -1.35 2.74
CA TRP A 41 -2.34 -2.63 3.36
C TRP A 41 -1.05 -3.20 2.76
N GLU A 42 -0.92 -3.22 1.44
CA GLU A 42 0.30 -3.67 0.73
C GLU A 42 1.53 -2.84 1.13
N GLN A 43 1.37 -1.51 1.25
CA GLN A 43 2.45 -0.62 1.68
C GLN A 43 2.86 -0.89 3.14
N ARG A 44 1.91 -1.11 4.04
CA ARG A 44 2.20 -1.46 5.44
C ARG A 44 2.92 -2.79 5.54
N GLU A 45 2.57 -3.75 4.70
CA GLU A 45 3.22 -5.05 4.68
C GLU A 45 4.67 -4.94 4.20
N ALA A 46 4.94 -4.13 3.16
CA ALA A 46 6.31 -3.83 2.73
C ALA A 46 7.14 -3.16 3.85
N VAL A 47 6.55 -2.22 4.60
CA VAL A 47 7.23 -1.61 5.77
C VAL A 47 7.52 -2.66 6.84
N ARG A 48 6.53 -3.50 7.19
CA ARG A 48 6.68 -4.56 8.19
C ARG A 48 7.81 -5.52 7.82
N MET A 49 7.89 -5.94 6.56
CA MET A 49 8.99 -6.77 6.06
C MET A 49 10.36 -6.10 6.20
N ALA A 50 10.46 -4.81 5.92
CA ALA A 50 11.70 -4.06 6.08
C ALA A 50 12.13 -3.95 7.56
N GLU A 51 11.17 -3.74 8.47
CA GLU A 51 11.40 -3.70 9.91
C GLU A 51 11.82 -5.07 10.47
N GLU A 52 11.14 -6.14 10.08
CA GLU A 52 11.49 -7.52 10.47
C GLU A 52 12.89 -7.91 9.99
N ALA A 53 13.27 -7.49 8.77
CA ALA A 53 14.62 -7.66 8.27
C ALA A 53 15.64 -6.83 9.05
N ALA A 54 15.30 -5.58 9.42
CA ALA A 54 16.15 -4.75 10.26
C ALA A 54 16.38 -5.38 11.64
N MET A 55 15.33 -5.90 12.27
CA MET A 55 15.42 -6.62 13.54
C MET A 55 16.27 -7.89 13.40
N SER A 56 16.05 -8.67 12.34
CA SER A 56 16.83 -9.88 12.08
C SER A 56 18.33 -9.56 11.97
N LEU A 57 18.69 -8.54 11.20
CA LEU A 57 20.08 -8.08 11.08
C LEU A 57 20.64 -7.57 12.41
N HIS A 58 19.83 -6.86 13.19
CA HIS A 58 20.25 -6.36 14.51
C HIS A 58 20.61 -7.52 15.45
N TRP A 59 19.84 -8.60 15.42
CA TRP A 59 20.10 -9.82 16.21
C TRP A 59 21.08 -10.79 15.55
N SER A 60 21.78 -10.37 14.49
CA SER A 60 22.70 -11.21 13.72
C SER A 60 22.06 -12.51 13.19
N ARG A 61 20.76 -12.45 12.88
CA ARG A 61 20.00 -13.54 12.25
C ARG A 61 19.93 -13.31 10.74
N PRO A 62 19.93 -14.38 9.92
CA PRO A 62 19.81 -14.27 8.48
C PRO A 62 18.44 -13.69 8.08
N VAL A 63 18.42 -12.83 7.07
CA VAL A 63 17.18 -12.30 6.51
C VAL A 63 16.60 -13.35 5.56
N GLN A 64 15.46 -13.93 5.93
CA GLN A 64 14.81 -15.00 5.14
C GLN A 64 13.60 -14.49 4.31
N ALA A 65 13.42 -13.18 4.21
CA ALA A 65 12.26 -12.60 3.55
C ALA A 65 12.49 -12.42 2.04
N GLU A 66 11.69 -13.11 1.22
CA GLU A 66 11.64 -12.87 -0.23
C GLU A 66 11.21 -11.43 -0.53
N GLY A 67 11.82 -10.82 -1.55
CA GLY A 67 11.55 -9.43 -1.91
C GLY A 67 12.22 -8.39 -1.00
N VAL A 68 13.10 -8.80 -0.08
CA VAL A 68 13.92 -7.89 0.73
C VAL A 68 15.35 -7.83 0.20
N ALA A 69 15.83 -6.64 -0.11
CA ALA A 69 17.20 -6.34 -0.50
C ALA A 69 17.89 -5.49 0.56
N VAL A 70 19.09 -5.91 0.97
CA VAL A 70 19.89 -5.20 1.97
C VAL A 70 21.15 -4.64 1.30
N VAL A 71 21.25 -3.32 1.26
CA VAL A 71 22.38 -2.60 0.66
C VAL A 71 23.20 -1.92 1.75
N LYS A 72 24.50 -2.21 1.74
CA LYS A 72 25.48 -1.59 2.63
C LYS A 72 25.68 -0.12 2.27
N MET A 73 25.51 0.79 3.22
CA MET A 73 25.74 2.22 2.99
C MET A 73 27.19 2.60 3.32
N GLN A 74 27.79 3.43 2.49
CA GLN A 74 29.08 4.07 2.77
C GLN A 74 28.83 5.33 3.60
N ALA A 75 28.61 5.16 4.90
CA ALA A 75 28.45 6.25 5.85
C ALA A 75 29.20 5.90 7.15
N ALA A 76 29.77 6.91 7.82
CA ALA A 76 30.43 6.70 9.10
C ALA A 76 29.43 6.15 10.12
N ALA A 77 29.80 5.04 10.76
CA ALA A 77 29.00 4.35 11.76
C ALA A 77 29.81 4.20 13.06
N PRO A 78 29.16 4.13 14.22
CA PRO A 78 29.82 3.79 15.48
C PRO A 78 30.55 2.45 15.40
N THR A 79 31.61 2.28 16.21
CA THR A 79 32.45 1.07 16.22
C THR A 79 31.60 -0.20 16.41
N GLY A 80 31.82 -1.20 15.53
CA GLY A 80 31.09 -2.47 15.56
C GLY A 80 29.69 -2.43 14.93
N MET A 81 29.27 -1.28 14.39
CA MET A 81 28.00 -1.08 13.71
C MET A 81 28.21 -0.62 12.26
N ARG A 82 27.18 -0.77 11.42
CA ARG A 82 27.16 -0.35 10.02
C ARG A 82 25.79 0.18 9.64
N TRP A 83 25.76 1.21 8.79
CA TRP A 83 24.52 1.65 8.16
C TRP A 83 24.15 0.71 7.01
N VAL A 84 22.89 0.28 6.98
CA VAL A 84 22.31 -0.50 5.90
C VAL A 84 21.00 0.13 5.45
N ARG A 85 20.76 0.09 4.14
CA ARG A 85 19.47 0.37 3.54
C ARG A 85 18.77 -0.94 3.26
N ILE A 86 17.58 -1.09 3.77
CA ILE A 86 16.74 -2.27 3.59
C ILE A 86 15.59 -1.84 2.71
N THR A 87 15.44 -2.50 1.57
CA THR A 87 14.34 -2.25 0.63
C THR A 87 13.50 -3.51 0.55
N ALA A 88 12.25 -3.42 0.95
CA ALA A 88 11.28 -4.50 0.85
C ALA A 88 10.29 -4.19 -0.27
N ASN A 89 9.95 -5.20 -1.07
CA ASN A 89 8.96 -5.10 -2.12
C ASN A 89 7.89 -6.18 -1.93
N HIS A 90 6.64 -5.75 -1.79
CA HIS A 90 5.49 -6.63 -1.64
C HIS A 90 4.38 -6.19 -2.61
N ALA A 91 3.93 -7.11 -3.47
CA ALA A 91 2.86 -6.87 -4.45
C ALA A 91 3.05 -5.60 -5.33
N GLY A 92 4.30 -5.26 -5.65
CA GLY A 92 4.64 -4.07 -6.45
C GLY A 92 4.67 -2.76 -5.65
N GLN A 93 4.44 -2.80 -4.33
CA GLN A 93 4.68 -1.69 -3.42
C GLN A 93 6.05 -1.86 -2.75
N GLY A 94 6.89 -0.84 -2.86
CA GLY A 94 8.22 -0.80 -2.25
C GLY A 94 8.27 0.08 -1.02
N ALA A 95 8.95 -0.38 0.03
CA ALA A 95 9.32 0.43 1.18
C ALA A 95 10.84 0.37 1.38
N SER A 96 11.44 1.48 1.80
CA SER A 96 12.87 1.54 2.12
C SER A 96 13.07 2.11 3.51
N LEU A 97 13.89 1.43 4.30
CA LEU A 97 14.28 1.82 5.65
C LEU A 97 15.81 1.91 5.72
N VAL A 98 16.33 2.85 6.51
CA VAL A 98 17.75 2.91 6.85
C VAL A 98 17.89 2.53 8.31
N ALA A 99 18.73 1.54 8.58
CA ALA A 99 18.95 1.00 9.92
C ALA A 99 20.43 0.91 10.26
N LEU A 100 20.74 1.01 11.54
CA LEU A 100 22.05 0.74 12.10
C LEU A 100 22.07 -0.70 12.62
N VAL A 101 22.94 -1.53 12.06
CA VAL A 101 23.02 -2.97 12.40
C VAL A 101 24.45 -3.33 12.81
N PRO A 102 24.66 -4.36 13.64
CA PRO A 102 26.01 -4.84 13.95
C PRO A 102 26.73 -5.34 12.70
N GLU A 103 28.05 -5.24 12.65
CA GLU A 103 28.84 -5.73 11.51
C GLU A 103 28.73 -7.24 11.25
N GLY A 104 28.36 -8.01 12.28
CA GLY A 104 28.12 -9.46 12.20
C GLY A 104 26.80 -9.87 11.53
N GLY A 105 25.86 -8.93 11.32
CA GLY A 105 24.61 -9.20 10.62
C GLY A 105 24.86 -9.52 9.15
N ARG A 106 24.66 -10.79 8.77
CA ARG A 106 24.73 -11.23 7.38
C ARG A 106 23.38 -10.98 6.70
N PRO A 107 23.37 -10.35 5.51
CA PRO A 107 22.16 -10.26 4.69
C PRO A 107 21.69 -11.67 4.29
#